data_AF-A0A099I1B3-F1
#
_entry.id   AF-A0A099I1B3-F1
#
_cell.length_a   1.000
_cell.length_b   1.000
_cell.length_c   1.000
_cell.angle_alpha   90.00
_cell.angle_beta   90.00
_cell.angle_gamma   90.00
#
_symmetry.space_group_name_H-M   'P 1'
#
loop_
_entity.id
_entity.type
_entity.pdbx_description
1 polymer ?
#
loop_
_entity_poly.entity_id
_entity_poly.type
_entity_poly.pdbx_seq_one_letter_code
_entity_poly.pdbx_strand_id
1 'polypeptide(L)'
;MQQERLPQVNDFNILIDWAGTPFCVIKTTAVTILPFHKITFALCMREGEDDTLESWQKAHRAFFTKEGNALGYSFCEDMPVVFEDFEVVYRR
;
A
#
# COMPACT_ATOMS: atom_id res chain seq x y z
N MET A 1 6.33 8.31 -16.82
CA MET A 1 6.03 7.10 -16.03
C MET A 1 7.28 6.78 -15.23
N GLN A 2 7.26 6.95 -13.90
CA GLN A 2 8.39 6.52 -13.09
C GLN A 2 8.43 4.98 -13.17
N GLN A 3 9.50 4.43 -13.73
CA GLN A 3 9.76 2.99 -13.69
C GLN A 3 10.32 2.67 -12.30
N GLU A 4 9.44 2.74 -11.30
CA GLU A 4 9.78 2.26 -9.96
C GLU A 4 9.75 0.73 -9.98
N ARG A 5 10.76 0.12 -9.35
CA ARG A 5 10.79 -1.33 -9.18
C ARG A 5 9.63 -1.73 -8.28
N LEU A 6 8.99 -2.86 -8.59
CA LEU A 6 8.09 -3.47 -7.63
C LEU A 6 8.86 -3.83 -6.34
N PRO A 7 8.23 -3.71 -5.17
CA PRO A 7 8.81 -4.18 -3.93
C PRO A 7 9.09 -5.67 -4.00
N GLN A 8 10.12 -6.10 -3.28
CA GLN A 8 10.55 -7.49 -3.21
C GLN A 8 10.63 -7.96 -1.76
N VAL A 9 10.37 -9.24 -1.55
CA VAL A 9 10.62 -9.88 -0.25
C VAL A 9 12.10 -9.71 0.11
N ASN A 10 12.35 -9.30 1.36
CA ASN A 10 13.63 -8.87 1.90
C ASN A 10 14.10 -7.45 1.52
N ASP A 11 13.26 -6.63 0.88
CA ASP A 11 13.53 -5.19 0.82
C ASP A 11 13.46 -4.56 2.23
N PHE A 12 14.31 -3.56 2.46
CA PHE A 12 14.35 -2.78 3.70
C PHE A 12 13.95 -1.33 3.41
N ASN A 13 13.03 -0.78 4.20
CA ASN A 13 12.58 0.61 4.10
C ASN A 13 12.73 1.33 5.44
N ILE A 14 13.18 2.58 5.41
CA ILE A 14 13.20 3.45 6.59
C ILE A 14 11.89 4.22 6.61
N LEU A 15 11.07 4.00 7.65
CA LEU A 15 9.86 4.79 7.85
C LEU A 15 10.22 6.11 8.54
N ILE A 16 9.69 7.20 7.99
CA ILE A 16 9.87 8.57 8.48
C ILE A 16 8.52 9.17 8.87
N ASP A 17 8.52 10.11 9.80
CA ASP A 17 7.34 10.94 10.07
C ASP A 17 7.19 12.08 9.04
N TRP A 18 6.14 12.90 9.21
CA TRP A 18 5.87 14.03 8.33
C TRP A 18 6.95 15.14 8.36
N ALA A 19 7.74 15.22 9.43
CA ALA A 19 8.86 16.14 9.54
C ALA A 19 10.16 15.57 8.93
N GLY A 20 10.14 14.33 8.43
CA GLY A 20 11.29 13.63 7.87
C GLY A 20 12.17 12.94 8.91
N THR A 21 11.68 12.77 10.14
CA THR A 21 12.45 12.11 11.21
C THR A 21 12.33 10.59 11.08
N PRO A 22 13.45 9.83 11.03
CA PRO A 22 13.41 8.37 11.00
C PRO A 22 12.79 7.78 12.28
N PHE A 23 11.85 6.85 12.08
CA PHE A 23 11.11 6.19 13.16
C PHE A 23 11.54 4.73 13.35
N CYS A 24 11.53 3.94 12.27
CA CYS A 24 11.92 2.53 12.32
C CYS A 24 12.39 2.03 10.95
N VAL A 25 12.96 0.82 10.93
CA VAL A 25 13.25 0.07 9.70
C VAL A 25 12.30 -1.10 9.60
N ILE A 26 11.64 -1.23 8.46
CA ILE A 26 10.79 -2.38 8.13
C ILE A 26 11.45 -3.25 7.07
N LYS A 27 11.14 -4.55 7.10
CA LYS A 27 11.54 -5.52 6.10
C LYS A 27 10.31 -6.14 5.46
N THR A 28 10.21 -6.10 4.13
CA THR A 28 9.10 -6.73 3.39
C THR A 28 9.19 -8.26 3.51
N THR A 29 8.13 -8.90 4.00
CA THR A 29 8.01 -10.34 4.25
C THR A 29 7.16 -11.04 3.19
N ALA A 30 6.21 -10.34 2.57
CA ALA A 30 5.44 -10.84 1.44
C ALA A 30 5.00 -9.69 0.52
N VAL A 31 4.79 -10.02 -0.76
CA VAL A 31 4.22 -9.10 -1.75
C VAL A 31 3.05 -9.82 -2.42
N THR A 32 1.88 -9.21 -2.38
CA THR A 32 0.66 -9.72 -3.01
C THR A 32 0.17 -8.72 -4.06
N ILE A 33 -0.11 -9.19 -5.27
CA ILE A 33 -0.64 -8.35 -6.34
C ILE A 33 -1.99 -8.90 -6.77
N LEU A 34 -3.04 -8.10 -6.60
CA LEU A 34 -4.41 -8.46 -6.96
C LEU A 34 -5.12 -7.28 -7.61
N PRO A 35 -6.09 -7.52 -8.52
CA PRO A 35 -7.00 -6.47 -8.97
C PRO A 35 -7.74 -5.85 -7.77
N PHE A 36 -8.01 -4.54 -7.82
CA PHE A 36 -8.70 -3.82 -6.74
C PHE A 36 -9.99 -4.52 -6.30
N HIS A 37 -10.81 -4.97 -7.25
CA HIS A 37 -12.08 -5.64 -6.95
C HIS A 37 -11.93 -7.05 -6.31
N LYS A 38 -10.73 -7.63 -6.30
CA LYS A 38 -10.43 -8.95 -5.68
C LYS A 38 -9.93 -8.81 -4.25
N ILE A 39 -9.69 -7.59 -3.77
CA ILE A 39 -9.21 -7.36 -2.41
C ILE A 39 -10.30 -7.79 -1.43
N THR A 40 -9.88 -8.60 -0.45
CA THR A 40 -10.76 -9.15 0.58
C THR A 40 -10.59 -8.37 1.86
N PHE A 41 -11.62 -8.41 2.72
CA PHE A 41 -11.51 -7.77 4.03
C PHE A 41 -10.34 -8.32 4.87
N ALA A 42 -10.00 -9.61 4.72
CA ALA A 42 -8.86 -10.22 5.40
C ALA A 42 -7.52 -9.59 5.00
N LEU A 43 -7.39 -9.04 3.78
CA LEU A 43 -6.21 -8.28 3.37
C LEU A 43 -6.25 -6.87 3.95
N CYS A 44 -7.39 -6.17 3.86
CA CYS A 44 -7.57 -4.83 4.41
C CYS A 44 -7.27 -4.77 5.91
N MET A 45 -7.69 -5.78 6.68
CA MET A 45 -7.44 -5.86 8.12
C MET A 45 -5.95 -5.86 8.49
N ARG A 46 -5.06 -6.18 7.55
CA ARG A 46 -3.60 -6.20 7.78
C ARG A 46 -3.01 -4.79 7.76
N GLU A 47 -3.62 -3.86 7.03
CA GLU A 47 -3.28 -2.42 7.09
C GLU A 47 -3.69 -1.82 8.44
N GLY A 48 -4.81 -2.28 9.00
CA GLY A 48 -5.27 -1.89 10.34
C GLY A 48 -5.95 -0.51 10.42
N GLU A 49 -6.31 0.08 9.27
CA GLU A 49 -6.88 1.44 9.18
C GLU A 49 -8.42 1.48 9.09
N ASP A 50 -9.05 0.35 8.77
CA ASP A 50 -10.47 0.27 8.40
C ASP A 50 -11.25 -0.78 9.20
N ASP A 51 -12.49 -0.44 9.55
CA ASP A 51 -13.41 -1.34 10.25
C ASP A 51 -14.18 -2.28 9.30
N THR A 52 -14.27 -1.94 8.00
CA THR A 52 -15.05 -2.69 7.01
C THR A 52 -14.40 -2.71 5.63
N LEU A 53 -14.74 -3.69 4.80
CA LEU A 53 -14.30 -3.70 3.39
C LEU A 53 -14.85 -2.50 2.61
N GLU A 54 -16.08 -2.06 2.92
CA GLU A 54 -16.71 -0.94 2.23
C GLU A 54 -16.00 0.39 2.53
N SER A 55 -15.61 0.62 3.79
CA SER A 55 -14.84 1.81 4.18
C SER A 55 -13.49 1.83 3.47
N TRP A 56 -12.78 0.70 3.47
CA TRP A 56 -11.50 0.53 2.78
C TRP A 56 -11.65 0.83 1.28
N GLN A 57 -12.64 0.20 0.62
CA GLN A 57 -12.90 0.40 -0.80
C GLN A 57 -13.24 1.85 -1.14
N LYS A 58 -14.02 2.52 -0.30
CA LYS A 58 -14.40 3.92 -0.50
C LYS A 58 -13.19 4.84 -0.39
N ALA A 59 -12.37 4.67 0.65
CA ALA A 59 -11.18 5.48 0.90
C ALA A 59 -10.14 5.29 -0.21
N HIS A 60 -9.81 4.03 -0.53
CA HIS A 60 -8.79 3.70 -1.52
C HIS A 60 -9.20 4.06 -2.94
N ARG A 61 -10.49 3.91 -3.30
CA ARG A 61 -11.00 4.40 -4.59
C ARG A 61 -10.83 5.91 -4.72
N ALA A 62 -11.16 6.67 -3.67
CA ALA A 62 -11.00 8.11 -3.67
C ALA A 62 -9.51 8.51 -3.81
N PHE A 63 -8.63 7.83 -3.08
CA PHE A 63 -7.18 8.01 -3.15
C PHE A 63 -6.64 7.74 -4.57
N PHE A 64 -6.86 6.53 -5.10
CA PHE A 64 -6.35 6.14 -6.42
C PHE A 64 -6.96 6.95 -7.57
N THR A 65 -8.20 7.42 -7.44
CA THR A 65 -8.81 8.34 -8.42
C THR A 65 -8.09 9.69 -8.42
N LYS A 66 -7.80 10.23 -7.23
CA LYS A 66 -7.07 11.50 -7.08
C LYS A 66 -5.65 11.40 -7.60
N GLU A 67 -4.91 10.35 -7.22
CA GLU A 67 -3.55 10.07 -7.69
C GLU A 67 -3.51 9.84 -9.20
N GLY A 68 -4.45 9.03 -9.72
CA GLY A 68 -4.58 8.77 -11.14
C GLY A 68 -4.73 10.05 -11.97
N ASN A 69 -5.61 10.96 -11.55
CA ASN A 69 -5.78 12.25 -12.21
C ASN A 69 -4.48 13.07 -12.24
N ALA A 70 -3.63 12.98 -11.20
CA ALA A 70 -2.35 13.67 -11.15
C ALA A 70 -1.26 12.98 -11.99
N LEU A 71 -1.29 11.65 -12.08
CA LEU A 71 -0.28 10.81 -12.74
C LEU A 71 -0.64 10.42 -14.18
N GLY A 72 -1.84 10.76 -14.65
CA GLY A 72 -2.31 10.53 -16.02
C GLY A 72 -2.92 9.15 -16.26
N TYR A 73 -3.49 8.50 -15.23
CA TYR A 73 -4.27 7.26 -15.38
C TYR A 73 -5.66 7.41 -14.74
N SER A 74 -6.63 6.61 -15.18
CA SER A 74 -7.95 6.57 -14.56
C SER A 74 -8.07 5.34 -13.67
N PHE A 75 -8.68 5.51 -12.50
CA PHE A 75 -9.02 4.39 -11.63
C PHE A 75 -9.88 3.36 -12.39
N CYS A 76 -9.59 2.08 -12.17
CA CYS A 76 -10.36 0.97 -12.71
C CYS A 76 -10.41 -0.17 -11.68
N GLU A 77 -11.52 -0.90 -11.62
CA GLU A 77 -11.69 -2.06 -10.73
C GLU A 77 -10.66 -3.18 -10.99
N ASP A 78 -10.21 -3.31 -12.24
CA ASP A 78 -9.24 -4.32 -12.66
C ASP A 78 -7.79 -3.86 -12.42
N MET A 79 -7.56 -2.65 -11.91
CA MET A 79 -6.21 -2.15 -11.70
C MET A 79 -5.46 -2.99 -10.67
N PRO A 80 -4.20 -3.37 -10.92
CA PRO A 80 -3.41 -4.11 -9.95
C PRO A 80 -3.08 -3.22 -8.75
N VAL A 81 -3.33 -3.74 -7.55
CA VAL A 81 -2.89 -3.15 -6.28
C VAL A 81 -1.79 -4.03 -5.71
N VAL A 82 -0.69 -3.41 -5.30
CA VAL A 82 0.46 -4.08 -4.68
C VAL A 82 0.33 -3.93 -3.17
N PHE A 83 0.17 -5.05 -2.48
CA PHE A 83 0.17 -5.14 -1.03
C PHE A 83 1.53 -5.62 -0.54
N GLU A 84 2.12 -4.90 0.38
CA GLU A 84 3.33 -5.30 1.09
C GLU A 84 3.01 -5.67 2.53
N ASP A 85 3.42 -6.88 2.90
CA ASP A 85 3.53 -7.26 4.30
C ASP A 85 4.94 -7.01 4.77
N PHE A 86 5.06 -6.51 6.00
CA PHE A 86 6.37 -6.20 6.55
C PHE A 86 6.42 -6.43 8.06
N GLU A 87 7.65 -6.54 8.56
CA GLU A 87 7.95 -6.57 9.99
C GLU A 87 8.91 -5.44 10.35
N VAL A 88 8.77 -4.89 11.56
CA VAL A 88 9.75 -3.94 12.10
C VAL A 88 10.99 -4.71 12.54
N VAL A 89 12.12 -4.46 11.88
CA VAL A 89 13.41 -5.12 12.18
C VAL A 89 14.33 -4.27 13.03
N TYR A 90 14.06 -2.96 13.12
CA TYR A 90 14.77 -2.03 13.99
C TYR A 90 13.86 -0.89 14.43
N ARG A 91 13.88 -0.55 15.73
CA ARG A 91 13.14 0.57 16.31
C ARG A 91 14.02 1.25 17.35
N ARG A 92 14.06 2.58 17.31
CA ARG A 92 14.76 3.40 18.30
C ARG A 92 13.95 3.57 19.58
#